data_AF-A0AAU2DTY5-F1
#
_entry.id   AF-A0AAU2DTY5-F1
#
_cell.length_a   1.000
_cell.length_b   1.000
_cell.length_c   1.000
_cell.angle_alpha   90.00
_cell.angle_beta   90.00
_cell.angle_gamma   90.00
#
_symmetry.space_group_name_H-M   'P 1'
#
loop_
_entity.id
_entity.type
_entity.pdbx_description
1 polymer ?
#
loop_
_entity_poly.entity_id
_entity_poly.type
_entity_poly.pdbx_seq_one_letter_code
_entity_poly.pdbx_strand_id
1 'polypeptide(L)'
;MMKTERKCTWCEVDMPLAARADALTCSTRCRVAAHRAAKKRVFPLELTTRGRWVRRAGDKRPLTTTGRAASSTDARTWSTYKNAAESVAGVGLGFVLSSDDDVVCIDLDHCLNPLTGRLAPWAAAIIRDAGTTYVEVSPSGDGLHIWGRADVRQGRRIRRPDGTAVEVYGTGRYIAMTGRRHGSSPSILADLSAVVSKLTA
;
A
#
# COMPACT_ATOMS: atom_id res chain seq x y z
N MET A 1 4.54 -21.35 34.75
CA MET A 1 4.63 -20.31 33.70
C MET A 1 4.70 -20.98 32.34
N MET A 2 3.62 -20.96 31.56
CA MET A 2 3.63 -21.45 30.18
C MET A 2 4.47 -20.48 29.34
N LYS A 3 5.61 -20.95 28.82
CA LYS A 3 6.36 -20.20 27.80
C LYS A 3 5.47 -20.17 26.55
N THR A 4 5.07 -18.98 26.11
CA THR A 4 4.41 -18.81 24.82
C THR A 4 5.35 -19.35 23.73
N GLU A 5 4.97 -20.46 23.10
CA GLU A 5 5.67 -21.06 21.97
C GLU A 5 5.61 -20.08 20.79
N ARG A 6 6.67 -19.27 20.64
CA ARG A 6 6.81 -18.39 19.48
C ARG A 6 7.19 -19.25 18.29
N LYS A 7 6.47 -19.11 17.17
CA LYS A 7 6.76 -19.84 15.93
C LYS A 7 7.43 -18.96 14.89
N CYS A 8 8.31 -19.57 14.11
CA CYS A 8 8.96 -18.94 12.96
C CYS A 8 7.90 -18.59 11.90
N THR A 9 7.88 -17.33 11.45
CA THR A 9 6.91 -16.86 10.44
C THR A 9 7.14 -17.41 9.03
N TRP A 10 8.26 -18.12 8.81
CA TRP A 10 8.59 -18.72 7.51
C TRP A 10 8.32 -20.23 7.42
N CYS A 11 8.70 -20.99 8.45
CA CYS A 11 8.66 -22.45 8.41
C CYS A 11 7.87 -23.06 9.57
N GLU A 12 7.21 -22.24 10.39
CA GLU A 12 6.25 -22.66 11.44
C GLU A 12 6.80 -23.56 12.55
N VAL A 13 8.11 -23.81 12.55
CA VAL A 13 8.83 -24.46 13.66
C VAL A 13 8.98 -23.50 14.84
N ASP A 14 9.19 -24.05 16.02
CA ASP A 14 9.39 -23.26 17.23
C ASP A 14 10.66 -22.42 17.15
N MET A 15 10.58 -21.21 17.68
CA MET A 15 11.71 -20.29 17.76
C MET A 15 12.73 -20.84 18.77
N PRO A 16 14.04 -20.80 18.44
CA PRO A 16 15.07 -21.21 19.38
C PRO A 16 14.96 -20.46 20.70
N LEU A 17 15.22 -21.13 21.83
CA LEU A 17 15.18 -20.50 23.15
C LEU A 17 16.13 -19.30 23.26
N ALA A 18 17.26 -19.34 22.53
CA ALA A 18 18.24 -18.26 22.45
C ALA A 18 17.86 -17.13 21.47
N ALA A 19 16.74 -17.24 20.74
CA ALA A 19 16.32 -16.21 19.80
C ALA A 19 15.85 -14.96 20.56
N ARG A 20 16.22 -13.79 20.03
CA ARG A 20 15.77 -12.49 20.58
C ARG A 20 14.25 -12.42 20.69
N ALA A 21 13.76 -11.64 21.63
CA ALA A 21 12.32 -11.52 21.91
C ALA A 21 11.50 -11.01 20.70
N ASP A 22 12.12 -10.22 19.83
CA ASP A 22 11.55 -9.64 18.61
C ASP A 22 11.84 -10.46 17.33
N ALA A 23 12.59 -11.56 17.45
CA ALA A 23 12.94 -12.36 16.29
C ALA A 23 11.69 -13.02 15.68
N LEU A 24 11.46 -12.80 14.38
CA LEU A 24 10.34 -13.37 13.62
C LEU A 24 10.68 -14.69 12.94
N THR A 25 11.96 -15.06 12.84
CA THR A 25 12.42 -16.24 12.09
C THR A 25 13.45 -17.04 12.89
N CYS A 26 13.39 -18.37 12.80
CA CYS A 26 14.23 -19.27 13.61
C CYS A 26 15.72 -19.30 13.21
N SER A 27 16.08 -18.83 12.00
CA SER A 27 17.45 -18.92 11.49
C SER A 27 17.73 -17.88 10.41
N THR A 28 19.01 -17.65 10.10
CA THR A 28 19.42 -16.82 8.95
C THR A 28 18.85 -17.34 7.64
N ARG A 29 18.76 -18.66 7.45
CA ARG A 29 18.15 -19.27 6.25
C ARG A 29 16.68 -18.88 6.14
N CYS A 30 15.90 -19.01 7.21
CA CYS A 30 14.49 -18.63 7.21
C CYS A 30 14.31 -17.12 7.03
N ARG A 31 15.16 -16.29 7.65
CA ARG A 31 15.17 -14.84 7.42
C ARG A 31 15.39 -14.49 5.95
N VAL A 32 16.40 -15.07 5.31
CA VAL A 32 16.71 -14.83 3.88
C VAL A 32 15.58 -15.32 2.98
N ALA A 33 15.00 -16.49 3.29
CA ALA A 33 13.89 -17.04 2.51
C ALA A 33 12.62 -16.19 2.64
N ALA A 34 12.25 -15.79 3.86
CA ALA A 34 11.15 -14.85 4.12
C ALA A 34 11.38 -13.51 3.42
N HIS A 35 12.59 -12.97 3.48
CA HIS A 35 12.96 -11.74 2.78
C HIS A 35 12.82 -11.87 1.26
N ARG A 36 13.28 -12.97 0.67
CA ARG A 36 13.14 -13.23 -0.78
C ARG A 36 11.68 -13.39 -1.18
N ALA A 37 10.88 -14.08 -0.38
CA ALA A 37 9.45 -14.24 -0.64
C ALA A 37 8.70 -12.90 -0.50
N ALA A 38 9.01 -12.10 0.51
CA ALA A 38 8.48 -10.75 0.66
C ALA A 38 8.88 -9.86 -0.52
N LYS A 39 10.11 -10.01 -1.05
CA LYS A 39 10.53 -9.33 -2.29
C LYS A 39 9.74 -9.77 -3.52
N LYS A 40 9.25 -11.02 -3.59
CA LYS A 40 8.39 -11.50 -4.69
C LYS A 40 6.96 -10.96 -4.61
N ARG A 41 6.47 -10.57 -3.42
CA ARG A 41 5.14 -9.99 -3.28
C ARG A 41 5.11 -8.57 -3.82
N VAL A 42 4.35 -8.36 -4.88
CA VAL A 42 4.17 -7.04 -5.51
C VAL A 42 3.36 -6.10 -4.62
N PHE A 43 2.33 -6.63 -3.96
CA PHE A 43 1.41 -5.90 -3.10
C PHE A 43 1.39 -6.48 -1.67
N PRO A 44 1.03 -5.68 -0.66
CA PRO A 44 0.79 -6.18 0.70
C PRO A 44 -0.26 -7.29 0.74
N LEU A 45 -0.07 -8.26 1.64
CA LEU A 45 -1.01 -9.38 1.80
C LEU A 45 -2.38 -8.87 2.21
N GLU A 46 -2.39 -7.84 3.05
CA GLU A 46 -3.58 -7.22 3.57
C GLU A 46 -4.42 -6.61 2.44
N LEU A 47 -3.82 -6.03 1.41
CA LEU A 47 -4.59 -5.56 0.25
C LEU A 47 -5.10 -6.74 -0.60
N THR A 48 -4.24 -7.71 -0.91
CA THR A 48 -4.57 -8.80 -1.84
C THR A 48 -5.60 -9.81 -1.30
N THR A 49 -5.75 -9.90 0.02
CA THR A 49 -6.74 -10.75 0.70
C THR A 49 -8.14 -10.13 0.77
N ARG A 50 -8.29 -8.83 0.44
CA ARG A 50 -9.57 -8.13 0.45
C ARG A 50 -10.27 -8.22 -0.90
N GLY A 51 -11.60 -8.32 -0.89
CA GLY A 51 -12.46 -8.31 -2.09
C GLY A 51 -12.75 -6.90 -2.64
N ARG A 52 -11.74 -6.01 -2.66
CA ARG A 52 -11.90 -4.59 -3.04
C ARG A 52 -11.10 -4.19 -4.28
N TRP A 53 -10.79 -5.16 -5.13
CA TRP A 53 -10.00 -4.92 -6.33
C TRP A 53 -10.89 -4.61 -7.54
N VAL A 54 -10.44 -3.66 -8.34
CA VAL A 54 -11.06 -3.27 -9.61
C VAL A 54 -10.01 -3.23 -10.70
N ARG A 55 -10.45 -3.16 -11.96
CA ARG A 55 -9.64 -2.80 -13.11
C ARG A 55 -9.64 -1.28 -13.30
N ARG A 56 -8.74 -0.79 -14.14
CA ARG A 56 -8.59 0.64 -14.44
C ARG A 56 -8.55 0.88 -15.94
N ALA A 57 -9.36 1.80 -16.45
CA ALA A 57 -9.31 2.27 -17.83
C ALA A 57 -8.10 3.17 -18.11
N GLY A 58 -7.78 3.42 -19.39
CA GLY A 58 -6.69 4.31 -19.79
C GLY A 58 -6.81 5.73 -19.21
N ASP A 59 -8.05 6.22 -19.15
CA ASP A 59 -8.42 7.51 -18.56
C ASP A 59 -8.56 7.50 -17.03
N LYS A 60 -8.10 6.44 -16.36
CA LYS A 60 -8.16 6.29 -14.90
C LYS A 60 -9.60 6.23 -14.35
N ARG A 61 -10.58 5.73 -15.09
CA ARG A 61 -11.86 5.30 -14.49
C ARG A 61 -11.77 3.86 -13.95
N PRO A 62 -12.41 3.55 -12.81
CA PRO A 62 -12.47 2.18 -12.30
C PRO A 62 -13.41 1.33 -13.15
N LEU A 63 -13.02 0.09 -13.39
CA LEU A 63 -13.76 -0.90 -14.16
C LEU A 63 -13.95 -2.17 -13.34
N THR A 64 -15.05 -2.86 -13.55
CA THR A 64 -15.25 -4.26 -13.16
C THR A 64 -14.28 -5.16 -13.93
N THR A 65 -14.16 -6.43 -13.52
CA THR A 65 -13.33 -7.43 -14.23
C THR A 65 -13.84 -7.76 -15.63
N THR A 66 -15.07 -7.38 -15.97
CA THR A 66 -15.65 -7.52 -17.31
C THR A 66 -15.60 -6.24 -18.13
N GLY A 67 -14.98 -5.16 -17.62
CA GLY A 67 -14.79 -3.90 -18.35
C GLY A 67 -15.95 -2.89 -18.29
N ARG A 68 -17.01 -3.15 -17.51
CA ARG A 68 -18.04 -2.15 -17.18
C ARG A 68 -17.51 -1.17 -16.13
N ALA A 69 -18.11 0.02 -16.00
CA ALA A 69 -17.77 0.94 -14.91
C ALA A 69 -17.97 0.29 -13.53
N ALA A 70 -17.00 0.45 -12.64
CA ALA A 70 -17.11 0.07 -11.23
C ALA A 70 -17.37 1.32 -10.38
N SER A 71 -18.03 1.12 -9.23
CA SER A 71 -18.27 2.17 -8.24
C SER A 71 -17.16 2.16 -7.19
N SER A 72 -16.84 3.32 -6.60
CA SER A 72 -15.96 3.38 -5.42
C SER A 72 -16.72 3.18 -4.10
N THR A 73 -18.04 2.98 -4.15
CA THR A 73 -18.89 2.81 -2.95
C THR A 73 -19.86 1.63 -3.03
N ASP A 74 -19.96 0.95 -4.18
CA ASP A 74 -20.78 -0.25 -4.34
C ASP A 74 -19.91 -1.51 -4.46
N ALA A 75 -19.85 -2.26 -3.36
CA ALA A 75 -19.03 -3.48 -3.24
C ALA A 75 -19.38 -4.57 -4.26
N ARG A 76 -20.59 -4.57 -4.82
CA ARG A 76 -21.00 -5.53 -5.87
C ARG A 76 -20.24 -5.35 -7.18
N THR A 77 -19.59 -4.19 -7.36
CA THR A 77 -18.78 -3.89 -8.55
C THR A 77 -17.30 -4.20 -8.36
N TRP A 78 -16.89 -4.65 -7.17
CA TRP A 78 -15.51 -5.00 -6.85
C TRP A 78 -15.26 -6.50 -7.04
N SER A 79 -14.00 -6.91 -6.91
CA SER A 79 -13.59 -8.29 -7.08
C SER A 79 -12.43 -8.66 -6.15
N THR A 80 -12.04 -9.94 -6.20
CA THR A 80 -10.80 -10.41 -5.56
C THR A 80 -9.58 -9.93 -6.34
N TYR A 81 -8.42 -9.88 -5.68
CA TYR A 81 -7.16 -9.60 -6.35
C TYR A 81 -6.91 -10.56 -7.52
N LYS A 82 -7.15 -11.87 -7.31
CA LYS A 82 -6.94 -12.90 -8.33
C LYS A 82 -7.74 -12.60 -9.61
N ASN A 83 -9.04 -12.39 -9.48
CA ASN A 83 -9.91 -12.14 -10.64
C ASN A 83 -9.57 -10.82 -11.34
N ALA A 84 -9.21 -9.78 -10.59
CA ALA A 84 -8.76 -8.52 -11.16
C ALA A 84 -7.40 -8.65 -11.87
N ALA A 85 -6.47 -9.45 -11.34
CA ALA A 85 -5.16 -9.68 -11.94
C ALA A 85 -5.24 -10.51 -13.23
N GLU A 86 -6.13 -11.50 -13.27
CA GLU A 86 -6.37 -12.37 -14.44
C GLU A 86 -7.20 -11.69 -15.55
N SER A 87 -7.96 -10.64 -15.21
CA SER A 87 -8.77 -9.89 -16.17
C SER A 87 -7.93 -9.04 -17.13
N VAL A 88 -8.32 -9.07 -18.41
CA VAL A 88 -7.74 -8.24 -19.50
C VAL A 88 -8.42 -6.89 -19.66
N ALA A 89 -9.44 -6.57 -18.85
CA ALA A 89 -10.16 -5.31 -18.99
C ALA A 89 -9.31 -4.10 -18.59
N GLY A 90 -9.37 -3.03 -19.38
CA GLY A 90 -8.58 -1.83 -19.13
C GLY A 90 -7.07 -2.06 -19.18
N VAL A 91 -6.32 -1.19 -18.50
CA VAL A 91 -4.85 -1.10 -18.61
C VAL A 91 -4.13 -1.31 -17.27
N GLY A 92 -4.86 -1.59 -16.19
CA GLY A 92 -4.25 -1.78 -14.88
C GLY A 92 -5.24 -2.12 -13.78
N LEU A 93 -4.72 -2.16 -12.56
CA LEU A 93 -5.47 -2.47 -11.36
C LEU A 93 -5.85 -1.22 -10.58
N GLY A 94 -6.83 -1.35 -9.72
CA GLY A 94 -7.17 -0.38 -8.68
C GLY A 94 -7.63 -1.08 -7.42
N PHE A 95 -7.53 -0.38 -6.30
CA PHE A 95 -8.00 -0.85 -4.99
C PHE A 95 -8.97 0.19 -4.41
N VAL A 96 -10.12 -0.27 -3.91
CA VAL A 96 -11.14 0.61 -3.35
C VAL A 96 -10.97 0.74 -1.84
N LEU A 97 -10.86 1.99 -1.38
CA LEU A 97 -10.87 2.36 0.03
C LEU A 97 -12.31 2.40 0.54
N SER A 98 -12.56 1.75 1.68
CA SER A 98 -13.89 1.57 2.27
C SER A 98 -13.84 1.88 3.76
N SER A 99 -14.98 2.27 4.33
CA SER A 99 -15.13 2.50 5.77
C SER A 99 -15.10 1.23 6.63
N ASP A 100 -14.97 0.05 6.01
CA ASP A 100 -14.97 -1.23 6.74
C ASP A 100 -13.66 -1.51 7.50
N ASP A 101 -12.59 -0.75 7.21
CA ASP A 101 -11.30 -0.87 7.92
C ASP A 101 -10.48 0.43 7.88
N ASP A 102 -9.26 0.35 8.39
CA ASP A 102 -8.32 1.45 8.60
C ASP A 102 -7.30 1.61 7.46
N VAL A 103 -7.50 0.98 6.30
CA VAL A 103 -6.57 1.09 5.18
C VAL A 103 -6.64 2.49 4.58
N VAL A 104 -5.49 3.16 4.49
CA VAL A 104 -5.38 4.50 3.93
C VAL A 104 -4.34 4.57 2.82
N CYS A 105 -4.52 5.56 1.95
CA CYS A 105 -3.54 5.96 0.96
C CYS A 105 -3.28 7.47 1.08
N ILE A 106 -2.00 7.83 1.18
CA ILE A 106 -1.51 9.19 1.03
C ILE A 106 -0.93 9.30 -0.39
N ASP A 107 -1.57 10.11 -1.23
CA ASP A 107 -1.18 10.38 -2.61
C ASP A 107 -0.33 11.65 -2.68
N LEU A 108 0.87 11.53 -3.22
CA LEU A 108 1.82 12.63 -3.40
C LEU A 108 1.91 12.96 -4.90
N ASP A 109 1.33 14.10 -5.29
CA ASP A 109 1.31 14.54 -6.68
C ASP A 109 2.62 15.22 -7.10
N HIS A 110 3.09 14.91 -8.31
CA HIS A 110 4.25 15.57 -8.95
C HIS A 110 5.51 15.65 -8.07
N CYS A 111 5.69 14.67 -7.19
CA CYS A 111 6.76 14.67 -6.20
C CYS A 111 8.04 13.97 -6.68
N LEU A 112 8.01 13.28 -7.81
CA LEU A 112 9.11 12.50 -8.35
C LEU A 112 9.48 13.03 -9.73
N ASN A 113 10.73 13.46 -9.90
CA ASN A 113 11.22 13.86 -11.21
C ASN A 113 11.44 12.62 -12.09
N PRO A 114 10.75 12.51 -13.25
CA PRO A 114 10.79 11.29 -14.06
C PRO A 114 12.13 11.06 -14.78
N LEU A 115 12.93 12.11 -14.97
CA LEU A 115 14.24 12.02 -15.65
C LEU A 115 15.37 11.63 -14.69
N THR A 116 15.30 12.13 -13.46
CA THR A 116 16.38 12.00 -12.47
C THR A 116 16.06 11.04 -11.33
N GLY A 117 14.79 10.67 -11.16
CA GLY A 117 14.31 9.89 -10.02
C GLY A 117 14.38 10.63 -8.68
N ARG A 118 14.69 11.94 -8.67
CA ARG A 118 14.81 12.73 -7.45
C ARG A 118 13.43 13.10 -6.91
N LEU A 119 13.27 12.96 -5.59
CA LEU A 119 12.08 13.39 -4.86
C LEU A 119 12.13 14.88 -4.54
N ALA A 120 10.96 15.51 -4.54
CA ALA A 120 10.77 16.82 -3.93
C ALA A 120 11.09 16.76 -2.42
N PRO A 121 11.75 17.79 -1.83
CA PRO A 121 12.12 17.76 -0.42
C PRO A 121 10.95 17.52 0.54
N TRP A 122 9.78 18.10 0.27
CA TRP A 122 8.57 17.92 1.07
C TRP A 122 8.09 16.46 1.04
N ALA A 123 8.16 15.80 -0.12
CA ALA A 123 7.75 14.40 -0.26
C ALA A 123 8.74 13.44 0.40
N ALA A 124 10.04 13.72 0.29
CA ALA A 124 11.07 12.97 1.00
C ALA A 124 10.87 13.05 2.52
N ALA A 125 10.45 14.19 3.05
CA ALA A 125 10.11 14.35 4.46
C ALA A 125 8.90 13.49 4.86
N ILE A 126 7.83 13.48 4.07
CA ILE A 126 6.64 12.65 4.34
C ILE A 126 6.97 11.15 4.29
N ILE A 127 7.74 10.69 3.30
CA ILE A 127 8.16 9.28 3.19
C ILE A 127 9.00 8.88 4.40
N ARG A 128 9.93 9.74 4.83
CA ARG A 128 10.74 9.48 6.03
C ARG A 128 9.85 9.36 7.27
N ASP A 129 8.90 10.28 7.42
CA ASP A 129 7.99 10.30 8.57
C ASP A 129 7.01 9.09 8.55
N ALA A 130 6.64 8.60 7.36
CA ALA A 130 5.82 7.39 7.16
C ALA A 130 6.56 6.09 7.50
N GLY A 131 7.89 6.11 7.53
CA GLY A 131 8.70 4.97 7.90
C GLY A 131 8.60 3.79 6.93
N THR A 132 8.63 2.58 7.48
CA THR A 132 8.79 1.34 6.70
C THR A 132 7.43 0.78 6.28
N THR A 133 6.86 1.33 5.20
CA THR A 133 5.57 0.93 4.66
C THR A 133 5.60 0.75 3.13
N TYR A 134 4.52 0.21 2.56
CA TYR A 134 4.38 0.07 1.11
C TYR A 134 4.24 1.43 0.43
N VAL A 135 5.17 1.71 -0.49
CA VAL A 135 5.17 2.89 -1.34
C VAL A 135 5.36 2.46 -2.78
N GLU A 136 4.49 2.93 -3.66
CA GLU A 136 4.57 2.67 -5.11
C GLU A 136 4.57 3.97 -5.92
N VAL A 137 5.18 3.92 -7.10
CA VAL A 137 5.11 4.99 -8.09
C VAL A 137 3.72 5.01 -8.70
N SER A 138 3.07 6.17 -8.70
CA SER A 138 1.72 6.34 -9.25
C SER A 138 1.68 6.05 -10.76
N PRO A 139 0.49 5.89 -11.38
CA PRO A 139 0.41 5.62 -12.81
C PRO A 139 1.02 6.69 -13.71
N SER A 140 1.02 7.97 -13.30
CA SER A 140 1.64 9.06 -14.08
C SER A 140 3.15 8.98 -14.12
N GLY A 141 3.79 8.27 -13.18
CA GLY A 141 5.23 8.09 -13.13
C GLY A 141 5.99 9.20 -12.38
N ASP A 142 5.32 10.28 -12.04
CA ASP A 142 5.87 11.45 -11.35
C ASP A 142 5.27 11.70 -9.95
N GLY A 143 4.35 10.82 -9.50
CA GLY A 143 3.79 10.82 -8.15
C GLY A 143 4.04 9.52 -7.40
N LEU A 144 3.69 9.50 -6.11
CA LEU A 144 3.83 8.33 -5.24
C LEU A 144 2.56 8.08 -4.43
N HIS A 145 2.21 6.80 -4.25
CA HIS A 145 1.21 6.37 -3.27
C HIS A 145 1.91 5.77 -2.06
N ILE A 146 1.65 6.31 -0.86
CA ILE A 146 2.07 5.73 0.41
C ILE A 146 0.86 5.04 1.04
N TRP A 147 0.97 3.75 1.28
CA TRP A 147 -0.10 2.93 1.85
C TRP A 147 0.18 2.60 3.30
N GLY A 148 -0.86 2.53 4.13
CA GLY A 148 -0.72 2.12 5.52
C GLY A 148 -2.06 2.08 6.24
N ARG A 149 -2.02 2.28 7.57
CA ARG A 149 -3.19 2.25 8.45
C ARG A 149 -3.38 3.57 9.17
N ALA A 150 -4.61 4.10 9.19
CA ALA A 150 -5.03 5.22 10.02
C ALA A 150 -6.57 5.37 9.98
N ASP A 151 -7.18 6.00 10.98
CA ASP A 151 -8.60 6.36 10.91
C ASP A 151 -8.79 7.63 10.05
N VAL A 152 -9.17 7.46 8.79
CA VAL A 152 -9.45 8.57 7.85
C VAL A 152 -10.86 8.41 7.28
N ARG A 153 -11.83 9.07 7.92
CA ARG A 153 -13.25 9.02 7.52
C ARG A 153 -13.62 10.01 6.42
N GLN A 154 -12.82 11.06 6.25
CA GLN A 154 -13.04 12.07 5.23
C GLN A 154 -11.71 12.40 4.57
N GLY A 155 -11.69 12.34 3.23
CA GLY A 155 -10.50 12.69 2.48
C GLY A 155 -10.08 14.14 2.72
N ARG A 156 -8.78 14.41 2.55
CA ARG A 156 -8.19 15.75 2.67
C ARG A 156 -7.30 16.00 1.47
N ARG A 157 -7.44 17.17 0.86
CA ARG A 157 -6.54 17.67 -0.19
C ARG A 157 -5.78 18.86 0.37
N ILE A 158 -4.45 18.76 0.39
CA ILE A 158 -3.54 19.74 0.96
C ILE A 158 -2.70 20.30 -0.18
N ARG A 159 -2.79 21.61 -0.38
CA ARG A 159 -1.98 22.37 -1.33
C ARG A 159 -1.34 23.53 -0.60
N ARG A 160 -0.03 23.69 -0.73
CA ARG A 160 0.72 24.77 -0.07
C ARG A 160 1.49 25.61 -1.10
N PRO A 161 1.81 26.88 -0.79
CA PRO A 161 2.57 27.76 -1.69
C PRO A 161 3.96 27.25 -2.07
N ASP A 162 4.56 26.37 -1.25
CA ASP A 162 5.85 25.74 -1.50
C ASP A 162 5.80 24.59 -2.54
N GLY A 163 4.63 24.38 -3.16
CA GLY A 163 4.40 23.32 -4.14
C GLY A 163 4.00 21.98 -3.54
N THR A 164 3.85 21.86 -2.21
CA THR A 164 3.32 20.64 -1.58
C THR A 164 1.93 20.32 -2.12
N ALA A 165 1.76 19.09 -2.61
CA ALA A 165 0.51 18.58 -3.16
C ALA A 165 0.25 17.17 -2.64
N VAL A 166 -0.60 17.07 -1.62
CA VAL A 166 -0.87 15.82 -0.90
C VAL A 166 -2.37 15.59 -0.83
N GLU A 167 -2.79 14.35 -1.06
CA GLU A 167 -4.16 13.92 -0.81
C GLU A 167 -4.14 12.74 0.16
N VAL A 168 -5.05 12.72 1.14
CA VAL A 168 -5.18 11.64 2.12
C VAL A 168 -6.56 11.05 1.99
N TYR A 169 -6.65 9.73 1.80
CA TYR A 169 -7.92 9.01 1.61
C TYR A 169 -7.96 7.75 2.48
N GLY A 170 -9.12 7.50 3.09
CA GLY A 170 -9.42 6.23 3.78
C GLY A 170 -10.74 5.58 3.38
N THR A 171 -11.60 6.28 2.61
CA THR A 171 -12.89 5.73 2.18
C THR A 171 -13.43 6.42 0.93
N GLY A 172 -14.37 5.78 0.23
CA GLY A 172 -15.18 6.35 -0.86
C GLY A 172 -14.44 6.63 -2.17
N ARG A 173 -13.16 6.26 -2.25
CA ARG A 173 -12.28 6.45 -3.40
C ARG A 173 -11.65 5.12 -3.79
N TYR A 174 -11.33 4.99 -5.07
CA TYR A 174 -10.40 3.96 -5.53
C TYR A 174 -9.05 4.60 -5.84
N ILE A 175 -7.98 3.84 -5.63
CA ILE A 175 -6.62 4.25 -5.97
C ILE A 175 -6.11 3.31 -7.06
N ALA A 176 -5.51 3.88 -8.09
CA ALA A 176 -4.90 3.12 -9.16
C ALA A 176 -3.62 2.43 -8.66
N MET A 177 -3.53 1.12 -8.78
CA MET A 177 -2.39 0.33 -8.31
C MET A 177 -1.41 0.10 -9.46
N THR A 178 -0.11 0.27 -9.22
CA THR A 178 0.92 -0.01 -10.24
C THR A 178 1.78 -1.20 -9.88
N GLY A 179 1.96 -1.51 -8.60
CA GLY A 179 2.91 -2.52 -8.13
C GLY A 179 4.37 -2.11 -8.26
N ARG A 180 4.65 -0.93 -8.84
CA ARG A 180 6.00 -0.42 -9.07
C ARG A 180 6.50 0.22 -7.78
N ARG A 181 7.04 -0.61 -6.88
CA ARG A 181 7.58 -0.15 -5.61
C ARG A 181 8.61 0.96 -5.79
N HIS A 182 8.48 2.00 -4.99
CA HIS A 182 9.47 3.06 -4.92
C HIS A 182 10.65 2.62 -4.03
N GLY A 183 11.85 2.59 -4.61
CA GLY A 183 13.06 2.18 -3.91
C GLY A 183 12.98 0.73 -3.40
N SER A 184 13.27 0.55 -2.10
CA SER A 184 13.25 -0.76 -1.43
C SER A 184 12.05 -0.95 -0.50
N SER A 185 10.97 -0.18 -0.71
CA SER A 185 9.77 -0.24 0.14
C SER A 185 9.29 -1.70 0.31
N PRO A 186 8.95 -2.13 1.54
CA PRO A 186 8.40 -3.45 1.77
C PRO A 186 6.94 -3.54 1.31
N SER A 187 6.44 -4.75 1.10
CA SER A 187 5.03 -5.00 0.81
C SER A 187 4.25 -5.27 2.10
N ILE A 188 4.23 -4.28 3.00
CA ILE A 188 3.51 -4.30 4.30
C ILE A 188 2.80 -2.95 4.53
N LEU A 189 1.80 -2.92 5.40
CA LEU A 189 1.13 -1.69 5.81
C LEU A 189 1.53 -1.31 7.24
N ALA A 190 2.25 -0.20 7.40
CA ALA A 190 2.57 0.37 8.71
C ALA A 190 1.45 1.27 9.25
N ASP A 191 1.52 1.62 10.54
CA ASP A 191 0.69 2.67 11.13
C ASP A 191 1.15 4.05 10.63
N LEU A 192 0.22 4.81 10.07
CA LEU A 192 0.41 6.15 9.52
C LEU A 192 -0.35 7.22 10.31
N SER A 193 -0.94 6.90 11.46
CA SER A 193 -1.79 7.80 12.24
C SER A 193 -1.09 9.12 12.58
N ALA A 194 0.19 9.06 12.98
CA ALA A 194 0.98 10.26 13.28
C ALA A 194 1.23 11.13 12.04
N VAL A 195 1.51 10.52 10.89
CA VAL A 195 1.74 11.24 9.63
C VAL A 195 0.46 11.88 9.13
N VAL A 196 -0.65 11.13 9.15
CA VAL A 196 -1.98 11.63 8.80
C VAL A 196 -2.35 12.81 9.69
N SER A 197 -2.16 12.69 11.01
CA SER A 197 -2.44 13.79 11.96
C SER A 197 -1.61 15.03 11.63
N LYS A 198 -0.31 14.87 11.36
CA LYS A 198 0.59 15.98 11.01
C LYS A 198 0.23 16.65 9.68
N LEU A 199 -0.27 15.88 8.70
CA LEU A 199 -0.67 16.41 7.40
C LEU A 199 -2.00 17.16 7.45
N THR A 200 -2.89 16.76 8.36
CA THR A 200 -4.28 17.23 8.42
C THR A 200 -4.58 18.20 9.56
N ALA A 201 -3.60 18.45 10.43
CA ALA A 201 -3.59 19.56 11.38
C ALA A 201 -3.48 20.91 10.65
#